data_AF-A0A950YXV6-F1
#
_entry.id   AF-A0A950YXV6-F1
#
_cell.length_a   1.000
_cell.length_b   1.000
_cell.length_c   1.000
_cell.angle_alpha   90.00
_cell.angle_beta   90.00
_cell.angle_gamma   90.00
#
_symmetry.space_group_name_H-M   'P 1'
#
loop_
_entity.id
_entity.type
_entity.pdbx_description
1 polymer ?
#
loop_
_entity_poly.entity_id
_entity_poly.type
_entity_poly.pdbx_seq_one_letter_code
_entity_poly.pdbx_strand_id
1 'polypeptide(L)'
;MRGGAQAHLVEAENGGFYVVKFTNNPQGRRILINEWLACAFLRYLQIHVPETAVVELTSEFLADNPDMYLSVGPRRELVPPGLHFGSRLSVNPDRVAIFDFLPDKLLGKIENRVDFLGVLAFDKWIGNADSRQAVFFRAKAKTWTPLKGDAPARVGFFAQMIDHGYAFNGLHWQFQDSPIHGLYFRTTVYDEARSLDSFQPWL
;
A
#
# COMPACT_ATOMS: atom_id res chain seq x y z
N MET A 1 -2.12 10.09 -9.08
CA MET A 1 -1.66 8.70 -8.97
C MET A 1 -2.31 7.86 -10.06
N ARG A 2 -1.71 6.73 -10.45
CA ARG A 2 -2.30 5.81 -11.44
C ARG A 2 -3.06 4.68 -10.70
N GLY A 3 -4.07 4.10 -11.33
CA GLY A 3 -4.80 2.94 -10.79
C GLY A 3 -6.32 3.12 -10.83
N GLY A 4 -7.05 2.01 -10.74
CA GLY A 4 -8.51 1.99 -10.87
C GLY A 4 -9.23 2.79 -9.78
N ALA A 5 -8.67 2.88 -8.58
CA ALA A 5 -9.26 3.58 -7.44
C ALA A 5 -9.21 5.12 -7.57
N GLN A 6 -8.39 5.64 -8.51
CA GLN A 6 -8.24 7.07 -8.78
C GLN A 6 -7.97 7.92 -7.52
N ALA A 7 -7.03 7.42 -6.71
CA ALA A 7 -6.65 8.06 -5.45
C ALA A 7 -5.96 9.41 -5.66
N HIS A 8 -6.09 10.30 -4.67
CA HIS A 8 -5.47 11.63 -4.64
C HIS A 8 -4.51 11.77 -3.46
N LEU A 9 -3.44 12.55 -3.65
CA LEU A 9 -2.51 12.88 -2.57
C LEU A 9 -3.04 14.12 -1.88
N VAL A 10 -3.27 14.04 -0.56
CA VAL A 10 -3.79 15.13 0.25
C VAL A 10 -2.85 15.35 1.43
N GLU A 11 -2.46 16.59 1.66
CA GLU A 11 -1.83 17.02 2.91
C GLU A 11 -2.93 17.38 3.91
N ALA A 12 -2.93 16.74 5.07
CA ALA A 12 -3.90 17.01 6.14
C ALA A 12 -3.36 18.05 7.12
N GLU A 13 -4.25 18.62 7.94
CA GLU A 13 -3.92 19.67 8.93
C GLU A 13 -2.82 19.27 9.94
N ASN A 14 -2.63 17.97 10.16
CA ASN A 14 -1.57 17.43 11.00
C ASN A 14 -0.18 17.40 10.32
N GLY A 15 -0.05 17.95 9.11
CA GLY A 15 1.17 17.95 8.28
C GLY A 15 1.51 16.58 7.67
N GLY A 16 0.61 15.61 7.77
CA GLY A 16 0.75 14.28 7.18
C GLY A 16 0.25 14.25 5.74
N PHE A 17 0.92 13.46 4.90
CA PHE A 17 0.52 13.22 3.52
C PHE A 17 -0.21 11.88 3.40
N TYR A 18 -1.36 11.88 2.75
CA TYR A 18 -2.25 10.73 2.64
C TYR A 18 -2.61 10.47 1.18
N VAL A 19 -2.50 9.21 0.77
CA VAL A 19 -3.15 8.72 -0.45
C VAL A 19 -4.60 8.42 -0.10
N VAL A 20 -5.51 9.27 -0.57
CA VAL A 20 -6.93 9.23 -0.24
C VAL A 20 -7.71 8.49 -1.33
N LYS A 21 -8.45 7.45 -0.93
CA LYS A 21 -9.40 6.74 -1.78
C LYS A 21 -10.83 7.14 -1.36
N PHE A 22 -11.59 7.71 -2.28
CA PHE A 22 -12.90 8.29 -1.99
C PHE A 22 -13.99 7.25 -1.75
N THR A 23 -15.10 7.64 -1.11
CA THR A 23 -16.21 6.73 -0.75
C THR A 23 -17.09 6.36 -1.94
N ASN A 24 -17.09 7.18 -2.99
CA ASN A 24 -17.60 6.88 -4.32
C ASN A 24 -16.54 6.21 -5.22
N ASN A 25 -15.61 5.45 -4.63
CA ASN A 25 -14.59 4.69 -5.36
C ASN A 25 -15.22 3.95 -6.56
N PRO A 26 -14.70 4.13 -7.79
CA PRO A 26 -15.25 3.49 -8.98
C PRO A 26 -15.08 1.96 -8.97
N GLN A 27 -14.13 1.45 -8.20
CA GLN A 27 -13.96 0.02 -7.93
C GLN A 27 -14.83 -0.45 -6.76
N GLY A 28 -15.66 0.41 -6.18
CA GLY A 28 -16.67 0.15 -5.17
C GLY A 28 -16.19 0.10 -3.71
N ARG A 29 -17.14 0.21 -2.78
CA ARG A 29 -16.85 0.45 -1.34
C ARG A 29 -16.13 -0.69 -0.63
N ARG A 30 -16.32 -1.94 -1.08
CA ARG A 30 -15.64 -3.11 -0.49
C ARG A 30 -14.12 -3.01 -0.62
N ILE A 31 -13.61 -2.34 -1.65
CA ILE A 31 -12.18 -2.07 -1.84
C ILE A 31 -11.63 -1.28 -0.65
N LEU A 32 -12.34 -0.27 -0.15
CA LEU A 32 -11.88 0.53 1.01
C LEU A 32 -11.86 -0.30 2.30
N ILE A 33 -12.83 -1.20 2.46
CA ILE A 33 -12.89 -2.13 3.60
C ILE A 33 -11.71 -3.11 3.53
N ASN A 34 -11.43 -3.65 2.34
CA ASN A 34 -10.33 -4.55 2.09
C ASN A 34 -8.98 -3.90 2.42
N GLU A 35 -8.75 -2.66 1.98
CA GLU A 35 -7.55 -1.89 2.33
C GLU A 35 -7.36 -1.75 3.84
N TRP A 36 -8.44 -1.40 4.56
CA TRP A 36 -8.39 -1.20 6.00
C TRP A 36 -8.07 -2.50 6.73
N LEU A 37 -8.78 -3.58 6.41
CA LEU A 37 -8.60 -4.89 7.03
C LEU A 37 -7.22 -5.46 6.74
N ALA A 38 -6.78 -5.43 5.48
CA ALA A 38 -5.48 -5.94 5.07
C ALA A 38 -4.33 -5.18 5.74
N CYS A 39 -4.39 -3.85 5.78
CA CYS A 39 -3.39 -3.05 6.50
C CYS A 39 -3.36 -3.40 7.99
N ALA A 40 -4.50 -3.66 8.63
CA ALA A 40 -4.54 -4.04 10.04
C ALA A 40 -3.85 -5.39 10.29
N PHE A 41 -4.14 -6.40 9.47
CA PHE A 41 -3.51 -7.72 9.59
C PHE A 41 -2.02 -7.68 9.25
N LEU A 42 -1.62 -7.02 8.16
CA LEU A 42 -0.22 -6.92 7.78
C LEU A 42 0.63 -6.20 8.84
N ARG A 43 0.07 -5.16 9.48
CA ARG A 43 0.73 -4.50 10.61
C ARG A 43 0.90 -5.44 11.80
N TYR A 44 -0.11 -6.27 12.10
CA TYR A 44 -0.01 -7.32 13.12
C TYR A 44 1.08 -8.35 12.78
N LEU A 45 1.20 -8.72 11.50
CA LEU A 45 2.25 -9.60 10.98
C LEU A 45 3.62 -8.92 10.84
N GLN A 46 3.75 -7.67 11.31
CA GLN A 46 4.99 -6.89 11.30
C GLN A 46 5.54 -6.64 9.89
N ILE A 47 4.66 -6.66 8.89
CA ILE A 47 4.95 -6.30 7.50
C ILE A 47 4.70 -4.81 7.33
N HIS A 48 5.58 -4.14 6.59
CA HIS A 48 5.44 -2.70 6.44
C HIS A 48 4.37 -2.29 5.44
N VAL A 49 3.34 -1.67 5.99
CA VAL A 49 2.18 -1.10 5.30
C VAL A 49 1.96 0.34 5.76
N PRO A 50 1.25 1.16 5.00
CA PRO A 50 0.89 2.49 5.45
C PRO A 50 0.04 2.46 6.74
N GLU A 51 0.13 3.53 7.52
CA GLU A 51 -0.85 3.81 8.56
C GLU A 51 -2.17 4.18 7.91
N THR A 52 -3.24 3.51 8.30
CA THR A 52 -4.60 3.77 7.81
C THR A 52 -5.22 4.88 8.64
N ALA A 53 -5.86 5.83 7.98
CA ALA A 53 -6.55 6.95 8.60
C ALA A 53 -7.91 7.17 7.95
N VAL A 54 -8.79 7.85 8.68
CA VAL A 54 -9.97 8.48 8.10
C VAL A 54 -9.58 9.93 7.79
N VAL A 55 -9.78 10.34 6.54
CA VAL A 55 -9.54 11.72 6.09
C VAL A 55 -10.87 12.38 5.82
N GLU A 56 -11.14 13.48 6.52
CA GLU A 56 -12.31 14.31 6.27
C GLU A 56 -12.01 15.30 5.15
N LEU A 57 -12.86 15.34 4.13
CA LEU A 57 -12.84 16.34 3.06
C LEU A 57 -14.06 17.24 3.22
N THR A 58 -13.82 18.50 3.57
CA THR A 58 -14.91 19.47 3.77
C THR A 58 -15.43 19.98 2.42
N SER A 59 -16.65 20.54 2.42
CA SER A 59 -17.23 21.16 1.23
C SER A 59 -16.36 22.33 0.74
N GLU A 60 -15.78 23.09 1.68
CA GLU A 60 -14.88 24.21 1.41
C GLU A 60 -13.59 23.73 0.75
N PHE A 61 -12.95 22.68 1.29
CA PHE A 61 -11.76 22.09 0.70
C PHE A 61 -12.02 21.60 -0.73
N LEU A 62 -13.17 20.94 -0.96
CA LEU A 62 -13.57 20.48 -2.29
C LEU A 62 -13.82 21.63 -3.26
N ALA A 63 -14.42 22.73 -2.80
CA ALA A 63 -14.66 23.91 -3.62
C ALA A 63 -13.34 24.60 -4.02
N ASP A 64 -12.35 24.64 -3.12
CA ASP A 64 -11.02 25.19 -3.36
C ASP A 64 -10.14 24.28 -4.24
N ASN A 65 -10.52 23.00 -4.40
CA ASN A 65 -9.77 21.99 -5.15
C ASN A 65 -10.65 21.35 -6.27
N PRO A 66 -11.11 22.11 -7.27
CA PRO A 66 -12.05 21.64 -8.31
C PRO A 66 -11.48 20.55 -9.22
N ASP A 67 -10.15 20.37 -9.24
CA ASP A 67 -9.49 19.29 -9.98
C ASP A 67 -9.53 17.93 -9.26
N MET A 68 -10.08 17.87 -8.04
CA MET A 68 -10.28 16.62 -7.33
C MET A 68 -11.60 15.95 -7.74
N TYR A 69 -11.51 15.10 -8.76
CA TYR A 69 -12.66 14.37 -9.32
C TYR A 69 -12.30 12.93 -9.67
N LEU A 70 -13.33 12.11 -9.86
CA LEU A 70 -13.23 10.77 -10.42
C LEU A 70 -13.63 10.78 -11.89
N SER A 71 -12.92 10.04 -12.73
CA SER A 71 -13.25 9.82 -14.13
C SER A 71 -14.06 8.54 -14.28
N VAL A 72 -15.30 8.65 -14.73
CA VAL A 72 -16.20 7.50 -15.01
C VAL A 72 -16.56 7.53 -16.48
N GLY A 73 -15.79 6.79 -17.29
CA GLY A 73 -15.84 6.92 -18.74
C GLY A 73 -15.49 8.36 -19.17
N PRO A 74 -16.34 9.04 -19.98
CA PRO A 74 -16.10 10.42 -20.38
C PRO A 74 -16.53 11.46 -19.33
N ARG A 75 -17.17 11.05 -18.23
CA ARG A 75 -17.74 11.96 -17.23
C ARG A 75 -16.77 12.18 -16.08
N ARG A 76 -16.80 13.39 -15.52
CA ARG A 76 -16.24 13.69 -14.21
C ARG A 76 -17.32 13.52 -13.17
N GLU A 77 -17.01 12.77 -12.12
CA GLU A 77 -17.84 12.63 -10.94
C GLU A 77 -17.18 13.38 -9.79
N LEU A 78 -17.95 14.20 -9.09
CA LEU A 78 -17.47 14.98 -7.96
C LEU A 78 -17.23 14.07 -6.76
N VAL A 79 -16.21 14.40 -5.98
CA VAL A 79 -15.98 13.75 -4.69
C VAL A 79 -16.97 14.32 -3.68
N PRO A 80 -17.76 13.49 -2.99
CA PRO A 80 -18.68 13.98 -1.96
C PRO A 80 -17.90 14.46 -0.74
N PRO A 81 -18.34 15.50 -0.01
CA PRO A 81 -17.77 15.86 1.27
C PRO A 81 -17.99 14.75 2.30
N GLY A 82 -17.11 14.70 3.31
CA GLY A 82 -17.20 13.79 4.44
C GLY A 82 -15.96 12.90 4.62
N LEU A 83 -16.16 11.73 5.20
CA LEU A 83 -15.09 10.84 5.63
C LEU A 83 -14.67 9.87 4.52
N HIS A 84 -13.36 9.79 4.27
CA HIS A 84 -12.74 8.95 3.25
C HIS A 84 -11.62 8.09 3.82
N PHE A 85 -11.20 7.07 3.05
CA PHE A 85 -10.05 6.26 3.40
C PHE A 85 -8.77 7.01 3.08
N GLY A 86 -7.81 7.04 4.00
CA GLY A 86 -6.46 7.53 3.77
C GLY A 86 -5.40 6.48 4.13
N SER A 87 -4.42 6.30 3.26
CA SER A 87 -3.17 5.60 3.59
C SER A 87 -2.03 6.60 3.68
N ARG A 88 -1.44 6.72 4.88
CA ARG A 88 -0.39 7.70 5.18
C ARG A 88 0.93 7.32 4.51
N LEU A 89 1.57 8.28 3.85
CA LEU A 89 2.93 8.13 3.34
C LEU A 89 3.93 8.05 4.51
N SER A 90 4.88 7.13 4.43
CA SER A 90 5.93 6.98 5.44
C SER A 90 7.01 8.05 5.40
N VAL A 91 7.07 8.82 4.31
CA VAL A 91 8.03 9.91 4.12
C VAL A 91 7.32 11.14 3.57
N ASN A 92 7.86 12.32 3.85
CA ASN A 92 7.39 13.55 3.23
C ASN A 92 7.77 13.52 1.73
N PRO A 93 6.79 13.56 0.80
CA PRO A 93 7.04 13.40 -0.63
C PRO A 93 7.79 14.59 -1.26
N ASP A 94 7.76 15.77 -0.63
CA ASP A 94 8.52 16.95 -1.09
C ASP A 94 10.02 16.84 -0.75
N ARG A 95 10.37 15.96 0.18
CA ARG A 95 11.74 15.79 0.68
C ARG A 95 12.38 14.48 0.26
N VAL A 96 11.57 13.44 0.05
CA VAL A 96 12.05 12.08 -0.25
C VAL A 96 11.29 11.56 -1.45
N ALA A 97 12.03 11.22 -2.50
CA ALA A 97 11.46 10.58 -3.69
C ALA A 97 10.86 9.21 -3.33
N ILE A 98 9.64 8.99 -3.83
CA ILE A 98 8.90 7.73 -3.73
C ILE A 98 8.84 7.13 -5.14
N PHE A 99 9.21 5.86 -5.24
CA PHE A 99 9.26 5.12 -6.50
C PHE A 99 8.19 4.04 -6.49
N ASP A 100 7.42 3.91 -7.56
CA ASP A 100 6.50 2.79 -7.82
C ASP A 100 7.23 1.58 -8.45
N PHE A 101 8.49 1.77 -8.82
CA PHE A 101 9.32 0.77 -9.47
C PHE A 101 10.79 0.89 -9.05
N LEU A 102 11.46 -0.24 -8.87
CA LEU A 102 12.92 -0.33 -8.79
C LEU A 102 13.45 -1.41 -9.74
N PRO A 103 14.62 -1.18 -10.38
CA PRO A 103 15.31 -2.20 -11.15
C PRO A 103 15.85 -3.31 -10.23
N ASP A 104 16.02 -4.52 -10.77
CA ASP A 104 16.41 -5.72 -10.01
C ASP A 104 17.68 -5.54 -9.16
N LYS A 105 18.67 -4.79 -9.67
CA LYS A 105 19.90 -4.44 -8.94
C LYS A 105 19.65 -3.66 -7.63
N LEU A 106 18.56 -2.89 -7.56
CA LEU A 106 18.14 -2.16 -6.37
C LEU A 106 17.15 -2.96 -5.53
N LEU A 107 16.32 -3.82 -6.14
CA LEU A 107 15.44 -4.73 -5.41
C LEU A 107 16.22 -5.64 -4.45
N GLY A 108 17.38 -6.14 -4.88
CA GLY A 108 18.28 -6.91 -4.03
C GLY A 108 18.91 -6.14 -2.87
N LYS A 109 18.74 -4.81 -2.80
CA LYS A 109 19.26 -3.93 -1.75
C LYS A 109 18.18 -3.36 -0.83
N ILE A 110 16.94 -3.82 -0.98
CA ILE A 110 15.84 -3.43 -0.09
C ILE A 110 16.11 -4.02 1.29
N GLU A 111 16.08 -3.15 2.30
CA GLU A 111 16.37 -3.48 3.70
C GLU A 111 15.37 -4.47 4.29
N ASN A 112 14.09 -4.30 3.95
CA ASN A 112 12.98 -5.16 4.36
C ASN A 112 12.51 -6.08 3.23
N ARG A 113 13.42 -6.56 2.36
CA ARG A 113 13.04 -7.45 1.24
C ARG A 113 12.28 -8.69 1.72
N VAL A 114 12.58 -9.18 2.92
CA VAL A 114 11.90 -10.33 3.53
C VAL A 114 10.38 -10.13 3.69
N ASP A 115 9.90 -8.88 3.79
CA ASP A 115 8.48 -8.58 3.84
C ASP A 115 7.73 -9.07 2.60
N PHE A 116 8.40 -9.22 1.44
CA PHE A 116 7.79 -9.80 0.24
C PHE A 116 7.41 -11.27 0.44
N LEU A 117 8.12 -12.03 1.29
CA LEU A 117 7.75 -13.40 1.64
C LEU A 117 6.52 -13.41 2.53
N GLY A 118 6.53 -12.59 3.59
CA GLY A 118 5.41 -12.48 4.52
C GLY A 118 4.13 -11.99 3.86
N VAL A 119 4.23 -10.95 3.00
CA VAL A 119 3.06 -10.43 2.29
C VAL A 119 2.53 -11.43 1.27
N LEU A 120 3.39 -12.24 0.64
CA LEU A 120 2.95 -13.29 -0.28
C LEU A 120 2.19 -14.40 0.47
N ALA A 121 2.68 -14.84 1.63
CA ALA A 121 1.93 -15.79 2.47
C ALA A 121 0.57 -15.22 2.85
N PHE A 122 0.53 -13.96 3.31
CA PHE A 122 -0.71 -13.27 3.62
C PHE A 122 -1.65 -13.18 2.42
N ASP A 123 -1.14 -12.82 1.24
CA ASP A 123 -1.92 -12.71 0.00
C ASP A 123 -2.60 -14.03 -0.38
N LYS A 124 -1.93 -15.16 -0.14
CA LYS A 124 -2.54 -16.47 -0.31
C LYS A 124 -3.65 -16.73 0.72
N TRP A 125 -3.46 -16.35 1.98
CA TRP A 125 -4.47 -16.53 3.02
C TRP A 125 -5.76 -15.74 2.75
N ILE A 126 -5.63 -14.50 2.29
CA ILE A 126 -6.78 -13.62 2.06
C ILE A 126 -7.35 -13.72 0.64
N GLY A 127 -6.75 -14.52 -0.24
CA GLY A 127 -7.14 -14.61 -1.64
C GLY A 127 -7.04 -13.26 -2.35
N ASN A 128 -5.92 -12.54 -2.19
CA ASN A 128 -5.70 -11.28 -2.92
C ASN A 128 -5.59 -11.58 -4.42
N ALA A 129 -6.56 -11.12 -5.20
CA ALA A 129 -6.66 -11.48 -6.62
C ALA A 129 -5.87 -10.56 -7.57
N ASP A 130 -5.18 -9.55 -7.05
CA ASP A 130 -4.32 -8.66 -7.85
C ASP A 130 -2.83 -9.00 -7.65
N SER A 131 -1.98 -8.41 -8.49
CA SER A 131 -0.54 -8.42 -8.29
C SER A 131 -0.19 -7.62 -7.03
N ARG A 132 0.77 -8.11 -6.25
CA ARG A 132 1.28 -7.36 -5.11
C ARG A 132 1.93 -6.07 -5.59
N GLN A 133 1.53 -4.95 -5.00
CA GLN A 133 2.13 -3.64 -5.23
C GLN A 133 2.92 -3.16 -4.01
N ALA A 134 3.98 -2.40 -4.28
CA ALA A 134 4.79 -1.77 -3.26
C ALA A 134 5.33 -0.43 -3.79
N VAL A 135 5.52 0.53 -2.89
CA VAL A 135 6.30 1.73 -3.15
C VAL A 135 7.62 1.68 -2.42
N PHE A 136 8.63 2.35 -2.97
CA PHE A 136 9.98 2.32 -2.47
C PHE A 136 10.47 3.73 -2.16
N PHE A 137 11.23 3.87 -1.08
CA PHE A 137 11.84 5.14 -0.71
C PHE A 137 13.15 4.91 0.05
N ARG A 138 14.00 5.94 0.09
CA ARG A 138 15.21 5.91 0.91
C ARG A 138 14.92 6.45 2.30
N ALA A 139 15.25 5.68 3.32
CA ALA A 139 15.11 6.08 4.72
C ALA A 139 16.29 5.60 5.58
N LYS A 140 16.42 6.13 6.79
CA LYS A 140 17.38 5.66 7.80
C LYS A 140 16.78 4.47 8.54
N ALA A 141 17.52 3.37 8.68
CA ALA A 141 17.02 2.11 9.26
C ALA A 141 16.49 2.25 10.70
N LYS A 142 17.08 3.13 11.53
CA LYS A 142 16.59 3.41 12.90
C LYS A 142 15.14 3.90 12.94
N THR A 143 14.65 4.53 11.88
CA THR A 143 13.28 5.06 11.82
C THR A 143 12.24 4.00 11.50
N TRP A 144 12.65 2.77 11.14
CA TRP A 144 11.78 1.84 10.47
C TRP A 144 11.74 0.44 11.06
N THR A 145 12.79 -0.06 11.71
CA THR A 145 12.73 -1.35 12.40
C THR A 145 11.94 -1.22 13.70
N PRO A 146 10.71 -1.77 13.83
CA PRO A 146 10.01 -1.75 15.10
C PRO A 146 10.64 -2.74 16.11
N LEU A 147 11.56 -3.61 15.66
CA LEU A 147 11.97 -4.83 16.38
C LEU A 147 13.47 -5.18 16.35
N LYS A 148 14.35 -4.30 15.88
CA LYS A 148 15.79 -4.55 16.04
C LYS A 148 16.42 -3.37 16.77
N GLY A 149 16.91 -3.66 17.99
CA GLY A 149 17.72 -2.75 18.80
C GLY A 149 18.92 -2.20 18.03
N ASP A 150 19.62 -1.26 18.67
CA ASP A 150 20.67 -0.37 18.15
C ASP A 150 21.49 -0.86 16.94
N ALA A 151 20.87 -0.90 15.77
CA ALA A 151 21.56 -0.99 14.51
C ALA A 151 22.10 0.42 14.17
N PRO A 152 23.35 0.55 13.69
CA PRO A 152 23.87 1.82 13.23
C PRO A 152 22.96 2.39 12.13
N ALA A 153 22.75 3.70 12.13
CA ALA A 153 21.84 4.39 11.22
C ALA A 153 22.37 4.33 9.77
N ARG A 154 22.07 3.25 9.05
CA ARG A 154 22.33 3.14 7.60
C ARG A 154 21.14 3.68 6.82
N VAL A 155 21.43 4.40 5.73
CA VAL A 155 20.41 4.83 4.76
C VAL A 155 20.27 3.73 3.72
N GLY A 156 19.10 3.11 3.64
CA GLY A 156 18.78 2.04 2.70
C GLY A 156 17.49 2.32 1.93
N PHE A 157 17.18 1.44 0.97
CA PHE A 157 15.87 1.42 0.33
C PHE A 157 14.92 0.56 1.16
N PHE A 158 13.71 1.06 1.35
CA PHE A 158 12.63 0.34 2.01
C PHE A 158 11.47 0.17 1.04
N ALA A 159 10.75 -0.94 1.17
CA ALA A 159 9.51 -1.20 0.49
C ALA A 159 8.34 -1.02 1.46
N GLN A 160 7.27 -0.39 1.01
CA GLN A 160 5.99 -0.34 1.70
C GLN A 160 4.94 -1.03 0.85
N MET A 161 4.30 -2.05 1.41
CA MET A 161 3.27 -2.82 0.73
C MET A 161 1.97 -2.01 0.69
N ILE A 162 1.47 -1.80 -0.52
CA ILE A 162 0.28 -0.98 -0.76
C ILE A 162 -0.72 -1.73 -1.63
N ASP A 163 -1.87 -1.10 -1.84
CA ASP A 163 -2.95 -1.52 -2.73
C ASP A 163 -3.45 -2.95 -2.42
N HIS A 164 -4.14 -3.06 -1.28
CA HIS A 164 -4.72 -4.31 -0.80
C HIS A 164 -6.20 -4.44 -1.17
N GLY A 165 -6.70 -3.57 -2.05
CA GLY A 165 -8.08 -3.48 -2.46
C GLY A 165 -8.67 -4.80 -2.99
N TYR A 166 -7.85 -5.64 -3.60
CA TYR A 166 -8.26 -6.94 -4.15
C TYR A 166 -8.16 -8.12 -3.19
N ALA A 167 -7.95 -7.87 -1.88
CA ALA A 167 -8.19 -8.88 -0.85
C ALA A 167 -9.59 -9.50 -1.01
N PHE A 168 -9.71 -10.81 -0.78
CA PHE A 168 -10.95 -11.55 -0.96
C PHE A 168 -11.54 -11.39 -2.38
N ASN A 169 -10.69 -11.36 -3.42
CA ASN A 169 -11.10 -11.08 -4.80
C ASN A 169 -11.88 -9.74 -4.94
N GLY A 170 -11.40 -8.70 -4.25
CA GLY A 170 -11.89 -7.33 -4.38
C GLY A 170 -13.36 -7.18 -4.02
N LEU A 171 -14.17 -6.78 -5.00
CA LEU A 171 -15.61 -6.59 -4.81
C LEU A 171 -16.37 -7.89 -4.58
N HIS A 172 -15.83 -9.01 -5.03
CA HIS A 172 -16.59 -10.25 -5.07
C HIS A 172 -16.64 -10.94 -3.69
N TRP A 173 -15.65 -10.69 -2.82
CA TRP A 173 -15.54 -11.36 -1.52
C TRP A 173 -15.61 -12.89 -1.66
N GLN A 174 -14.73 -13.40 -2.51
CA GLN A 174 -14.59 -14.81 -2.84
C GLN A 174 -13.12 -15.22 -2.75
N PHE A 175 -12.85 -16.43 -2.27
CA PHE A 175 -11.52 -17.01 -2.34
C PHE A 175 -11.33 -17.65 -3.71
N GLN A 176 -10.27 -17.25 -4.39
CA GLN A 176 -9.84 -17.85 -5.64
C GLN A 176 -8.47 -18.48 -5.43
N ASP A 177 -8.29 -19.68 -5.97
CA ASP A 177 -7.00 -20.35 -5.97
C ASP A 177 -6.29 -20.08 -7.30
N SER A 178 -5.17 -19.37 -7.21
CA SER A 178 -4.33 -19.03 -8.35
C SER A 178 -2.88 -18.89 -7.87
N PRO A 179 -1.93 -19.63 -8.48
CA PRO A 179 -0.52 -19.52 -8.13
C PRO A 179 0.05 -18.11 -8.34
N ILE A 180 -0.45 -17.37 -9.33
CA ILE A 180 0.10 -16.06 -9.72
C ILE A 180 -0.45 -14.87 -8.90
N HIS A 181 -1.62 -15.03 -8.29
CA HIS A 181 -2.25 -13.99 -7.47
C HIS A 181 -1.39 -13.61 -6.27
N GLY A 182 -1.27 -12.32 -5.96
CA GLY A 182 -0.45 -11.82 -4.85
C GLY A 182 1.06 -11.83 -5.08
N LEU A 183 1.55 -12.24 -6.26
CA LEU A 183 2.98 -12.11 -6.56
C LEU A 183 3.33 -10.67 -6.90
N TYR A 184 4.49 -10.22 -6.41
CA TYR A 184 5.14 -9.04 -6.95
C TYR A 184 5.75 -9.42 -8.31
N PHE A 185 5.56 -8.56 -9.32
CA PHE A 185 5.85 -8.90 -10.71
C PHE A 185 7.34 -9.15 -11.01
N ARG A 186 8.28 -8.69 -10.17
CA ARG A 186 9.70 -9.06 -10.25
C ARG A 186 10.01 -10.17 -9.28
N THR A 187 10.40 -11.33 -9.80
CA THR A 187 10.72 -12.50 -8.99
C THR A 187 11.96 -12.31 -8.10
N THR A 188 12.83 -11.34 -8.40
CA THR A 188 14.05 -11.03 -7.63
C THR A 188 13.81 -10.77 -6.15
N VAL A 189 12.62 -10.30 -5.76
CA VAL A 189 12.28 -10.13 -4.33
C VAL A 189 12.14 -11.47 -3.60
N TYR A 190 11.99 -12.58 -4.33
CA TYR A 190 11.86 -13.94 -3.82
C TYR A 190 13.12 -14.79 -3.99
N ASP A 191 14.23 -14.22 -4.47
CA ASP A 191 15.47 -14.97 -4.79
C ASP A 191 16.11 -15.69 -3.59
N GLU A 192 15.68 -15.42 -2.35
CA GLU A 192 16.14 -16.11 -1.14
C GLU A 192 15.21 -17.25 -0.69
N ALA A 193 14.02 -17.38 -1.27
CA ALA A 193 13.13 -18.48 -0.97
C ALA A 193 13.71 -19.80 -1.52
N ARG A 194 13.87 -20.79 -0.65
CA ARG A 194 14.42 -22.12 -0.99
C ARG A 194 13.45 -23.25 -0.64
N SER A 195 12.58 -23.03 0.32
CA SER A 195 11.55 -23.96 0.77
C SER A 195 10.40 -23.17 1.42
N LEU A 196 9.38 -23.88 1.90
CA LEU A 196 8.33 -23.28 2.73
C LEU A 196 8.89 -22.72 4.05
N ASP A 197 10.01 -23.25 4.55
CA ASP A 197 10.65 -22.73 5.77
C ASP A 197 11.16 -21.30 5.59
N SER A 198 11.44 -20.87 4.34
CA SER A 198 11.82 -19.48 4.05
C SER A 198 10.71 -18.47 4.37
N PHE A 199 9.46 -18.92 4.51
CA PHE A 199 8.32 -18.08 4.84
C PHE A 199 8.02 -18.01 6.34
N GLN A 200 8.79 -18.69 7.19
CA GLN A 200 8.69 -18.51 8.63
C GLN A 200 9.04 -17.06 9.03
N PRO A 201 8.30 -16.41 9.95
CA PRO A 201 7.27 -16.97 10.85
C PRO A 201 5.83 -16.84 10.32
N TRP A 202 5.64 -16.55 9.03
CA TRP A 202 4.33 -16.30 8.43
C TRP A 202 3.69 -17.54 7.80
N LEU A 203 4.15 -18.76 8.10
CA LEU A 203 3.49 -20.03 7.75
C LEU A 203 3.43 -20.90 9.00
#